data_AF-A0A7S1G095-F1
#
_entry.id   AF-A0A7S1G095-F1
#
_cell.length_a   1.000
_cell.length_b   1.000
_cell.length_c   1.000
_cell.angle_alpha   90.00
_cell.angle_beta   90.00
_cell.angle_gamma   90.00
#
_symmetry.space_group_name_H-M   'P 1'
#
loop_
_entity.id
_entity.type
_entity.pdbx_description
1 polymer ?
#
loop_
_entity_poly.entity_id
_entity_poly.type
_entity_poly.pdbx_seq_one_letter_code
_entity_poly.pdbx_strand_id
1 'polypeptide(L)'
;MSTATNSDLTLMSATIIKNIRAVASIVVYDLLFKQNSMRLEDQFIFCYDSFHGAPEKNIVSQMDLLLSGHRFYNRLFTIELSSNVTDRNVAAIPSSQNSADGSLFYLKNRYCTAKARFLRGKHFTKESLSSPTKTRPQDKITGRNVYDLAQSTLRNLKKVTAMAEEWLDDGKLPSGRSWDDLYDHLISKSDEMSKEKGSYTGWIAFEILTKYNEHGENILSLLNNEDAKKREGEGRSDFRKKAKLKNDAARSVQVGADTNAFRNRGLSIQARLHVIEMAQVEDAKKIRKNEVDVANANTQLQLLLEERKQAILLAKSICANFDKDDEFWKDVLNITEQVKKKKVEIESLMACKKMCDSEIDKSTKMAESLLANLTEDASTINIQDNAPQDNVPQDSVPQDNVPQDNALQDNVPQDNVPMIPPQNNMPTVEMVAGVASAGVEGTEVSRKRRKCVPKLDHNDPMSLYYQMKVEQVEEDRRREKEERRRERRETKKRR
;
A
#
# COMPACT_ATOMS: atom_id res chain seq x y z
N MET A 1 5.03 -18.25 -56.07
CA MET A 1 5.56 -17.42 -54.97
C MET A 1 4.50 -16.39 -54.60
N SER A 2 3.63 -16.73 -53.64
CA SER A 2 2.65 -15.79 -53.10
C SER A 2 3.39 -14.84 -52.18
N THR A 3 3.45 -13.56 -52.53
CA THR A 3 3.92 -12.50 -51.64
C THR A 3 3.00 -12.49 -50.42
N ALA A 4 3.44 -13.12 -49.33
CA ALA A 4 2.83 -12.97 -48.03
C ALA A 4 2.88 -11.48 -47.71
N THR A 5 1.78 -10.78 -48.00
CA THR A 5 1.51 -9.43 -47.53
C THR A 5 1.80 -9.47 -46.04
N ASN A 6 2.72 -8.62 -45.56
CA ASN A 6 3.00 -8.39 -44.14
C ASN A 6 1.65 -8.22 -43.45
N SER A 7 1.10 -9.32 -42.94
CA SER A 7 -0.18 -9.34 -42.27
C SER A 7 0.04 -8.46 -41.06
N ASP A 8 -0.61 -7.30 -41.09
CA ASP A 8 -0.49 -6.24 -40.10
C ASP A 8 -0.28 -6.85 -38.72
N LEU A 9 0.89 -6.59 -38.14
CA LEU A 9 1.13 -6.84 -36.73
C LEU A 9 0.04 -6.06 -36.00
N THR A 10 -1.06 -6.75 -35.64
CA THR A 10 -2.20 -6.15 -34.98
C THR A 10 -1.69 -5.51 -33.71
N LEU A 11 -1.48 -4.20 -33.79
CA LEU A 11 -0.78 -3.46 -32.76
C LEU A 11 -1.72 -3.43 -31.58
N MET A 12 -1.26 -3.96 -30.44
CA MET A 12 -2.08 -4.05 -29.24
C MET A 12 -2.73 -2.69 -28.95
N SER A 13 -4.02 -2.72 -28.59
CA SER A 13 -4.76 -1.48 -28.36
C SER A 13 -4.06 -0.64 -27.27
N ALA A 14 -4.05 0.68 -27.43
CA ALA A 14 -3.41 1.55 -26.44
C ALA A 14 -4.04 1.38 -25.05
N THR A 15 -5.33 1.02 -25.00
CA THR A 15 -6.08 0.73 -23.79
C THR A 15 -5.56 -0.50 -23.05
N ILE A 16 -5.28 -1.60 -23.76
CA ILE A 16 -4.72 -2.81 -23.14
C ILE A 16 -3.32 -2.51 -22.60
N ILE A 17 -2.47 -1.87 -23.39
CA ILE A 17 -1.11 -1.47 -22.97
C ILE A 17 -1.18 -0.60 -21.70
N LYS A 18 -2.08 0.39 -21.66
CA LYS A 18 -2.28 1.26 -20.49
C LYS A 18 -2.73 0.47 -19.27
N ASN A 19 -3.64 -0.50 -19.43
CA ASN A 19 -4.08 -1.36 -18.33
C ASN A 19 -2.97 -2.27 -17.81
N ILE A 20 -2.15 -2.86 -18.69
CA ILE A 20 -0.99 -3.67 -18.26
C ILE A 20 -0.01 -2.80 -17.45
N ARG A 21 0.30 -1.59 -17.92
CA ARG A 21 1.14 -0.63 -17.16
C ARG A 21 0.52 -0.26 -15.82
N ALA A 22 -0.80 -0.13 -15.76
CA ALA A 22 -1.51 0.19 -14.53
C ALA A 22 -1.32 -0.89 -13.46
N VAL A 23 -1.27 -2.17 -13.83
CA VAL A 23 -0.96 -3.28 -12.91
C VAL A 23 0.42 -3.10 -12.27
N ALA A 24 1.47 -2.89 -13.07
CA ALA A 24 2.81 -2.67 -12.52
C ALA A 24 2.89 -1.37 -11.69
N SER A 25 2.20 -0.31 -12.13
CA SER A 25 2.21 0.98 -11.43
C SER A 25 1.58 0.89 -10.05
N ILE A 26 0.47 0.17 -9.89
CA ILE A 26 -0.18 0.05 -8.58
C ILE A 26 0.62 -0.83 -7.61
N VAL A 27 1.33 -1.83 -8.11
CA VAL A 27 2.27 -2.63 -7.30
C VAL A 27 3.41 -1.75 -6.80
N VAL A 28 4.01 -0.94 -7.68
CA VAL A 28 5.02 0.05 -7.29
C VAL A 28 4.48 1.00 -6.22
N TYR A 29 3.24 1.44 -6.36
CA TYR A 29 2.60 2.32 -5.39
C TYR A 29 2.31 1.63 -4.04
N ASP A 30 1.98 0.34 -4.03
CA ASP A 30 1.84 -0.44 -2.80
C ASP A 30 3.18 -0.60 -2.07
N LEU A 31 4.26 -0.84 -2.80
CA LEU A 31 5.62 -0.85 -2.25
C LEU A 31 5.99 0.50 -1.65
N LEU A 32 5.65 1.59 -2.34
CA LEU A 32 5.85 2.95 -1.85
C LEU A 32 5.06 3.21 -0.56
N PHE A 33 3.80 2.77 -0.51
CA PHE A 33 2.92 2.98 0.65
C PHE A 33 3.45 2.33 1.92
N LYS A 34 4.17 1.20 1.81
CA LYS A 34 4.84 0.54 2.94
C LYS A 34 6.02 1.35 3.48
N GLN A 35 6.55 2.29 2.70
CA GLN A 35 7.62 3.17 3.14
C GLN A 35 7.04 4.42 3.78
N ASN A 36 6.94 4.42 5.11
CA ASN A 36 6.48 5.58 5.86
C ASN A 36 7.44 6.77 5.64
N SER A 37 6.87 7.96 5.36
CA SER A 37 7.52 9.28 5.44
C SER A 37 8.51 9.73 4.33
N MET A 38 8.34 9.30 3.07
CA MET A 38 9.08 9.91 1.94
C MET A 38 8.51 11.27 1.49
N ARG A 39 9.40 12.18 1.05
CA ARG A 39 8.99 13.42 0.36
C ARG A 39 8.47 13.10 -1.03
N LEU A 40 7.61 13.96 -1.57
CA LEU A 40 6.94 13.71 -2.86
C LEU A 40 7.93 13.51 -4.02
N GLU A 41 9.02 14.26 -4.05
CA GLU A 41 10.07 14.11 -5.06
C GLU A 41 10.77 12.74 -4.96
N ASP A 42 11.07 12.31 -3.74
CA ASP A 42 11.68 10.99 -3.48
C ASP A 42 10.72 9.86 -3.83
N GLN A 43 9.42 10.04 -3.60
CA GLN A 43 8.38 9.10 -4.03
C GLN A 43 8.37 8.93 -5.55
N PHE A 44 8.53 10.01 -6.32
CA PHE A 44 8.60 9.91 -7.78
C PHE A 44 9.86 9.19 -8.24
N ILE A 45 11.00 9.45 -7.63
CA ILE A 45 12.26 8.72 -7.93
C ILE A 45 12.08 7.24 -7.62
N PHE A 46 11.55 6.91 -6.43
CA PHE A 46 11.26 5.53 -6.04
C PHE A 46 10.31 4.84 -7.02
N CYS A 47 9.25 5.52 -7.46
CA CYS A 47 8.31 4.98 -8.44
C CYS A 47 9.01 4.71 -9.78
N TYR A 48 9.89 5.61 -10.23
CA TYR A 48 10.63 5.42 -11.47
C TYR A 48 11.58 4.22 -11.37
N ASP A 49 12.40 4.17 -10.32
CA ASP A 49 13.40 3.12 -10.10
C ASP A 49 12.74 1.75 -9.92
N SER A 50 11.64 1.67 -9.16
CA SER A 50 10.91 0.42 -8.96
C SER A 50 10.22 -0.05 -10.23
N PHE A 51 9.70 0.87 -11.04
CA PHE A 51 8.99 0.52 -12.27
C PHE A 51 9.95 0.06 -13.38
N HIS A 52 11.06 0.78 -13.58
CA HIS A 52 12.03 0.48 -14.64
C HIS A 52 13.15 -0.46 -14.22
N GLY A 53 13.41 -0.58 -12.92
CA GLY A 53 14.58 -1.21 -12.33
C GLY A 53 15.71 -0.20 -12.10
N ALA A 54 16.48 -0.40 -11.04
CA ALA A 54 17.69 0.34 -10.71
C ALA A 54 18.72 -0.65 -10.15
N PRO A 55 19.50 -1.34 -11.01
CA PRO A 55 20.42 -2.39 -10.59
C PRO A 55 21.48 -1.88 -9.59
N GLU A 56 21.90 -0.62 -9.72
CA GLU A 56 22.82 0.04 -8.79
C GLU A 56 22.25 0.21 -7.37
N LYS A 57 20.92 0.15 -7.22
CA LYS A 57 20.21 0.18 -5.93
C LYS A 57 19.70 -1.20 -5.52
N ASN A 58 20.03 -2.25 -6.28
CA ASN A 58 19.47 -3.59 -6.14
C ASN A 58 17.92 -3.60 -6.21
N ILE A 59 17.34 -2.74 -7.05
CA ILE A 59 15.89 -2.66 -7.25
C ILE A 59 15.52 -3.41 -8.53
N VAL A 60 14.80 -4.52 -8.36
CA VAL A 60 14.27 -5.32 -9.47
C VAL A 60 13.14 -4.57 -10.16
N SER A 61 13.22 -4.49 -11.49
CA SER A 61 12.20 -3.85 -12.33
C SER A 61 10.86 -4.56 -12.24
N GLN A 62 9.81 -3.84 -11.84
CA GLN A 62 8.44 -4.37 -11.87
C GLN A 62 7.98 -4.69 -13.30
N MET A 63 8.49 -3.99 -14.32
CA MET A 63 8.20 -4.37 -15.70
C MET A 63 8.87 -5.68 -16.12
N ASP A 64 10.10 -5.94 -15.69
CA ASP A 64 10.77 -7.21 -16.00
C ASP A 64 10.07 -8.38 -15.29
N LEU A 65 9.63 -8.18 -14.04
CA LEU A 65 8.79 -9.16 -13.33
C LEU A 65 7.44 -9.37 -14.04
N LEU A 66 6.82 -8.31 -14.54
CA LEU A 66 5.58 -8.40 -15.30
C LEU A 66 5.77 -9.17 -16.60
N LEU A 67 6.77 -8.83 -17.40
CA LEU A 67 7.03 -9.51 -18.67
C LEU A 67 7.44 -10.96 -18.43
N SER A 68 8.27 -11.25 -17.43
CA SER A 68 8.64 -12.62 -17.10
C SER A 68 7.51 -13.43 -16.48
N GLY A 69 6.34 -12.83 -16.21
CA GLY A 69 5.22 -13.52 -15.56
C GLY A 69 5.55 -13.99 -14.15
N HIS A 70 6.49 -13.36 -13.46
CA HIS A 70 6.89 -13.76 -12.11
C HIS A 70 5.88 -13.30 -11.06
N ARG A 71 5.82 -14.02 -9.94
CA ARG A 71 4.89 -13.74 -8.83
C ARG A 71 3.44 -13.75 -9.34
N PHE A 72 2.62 -12.81 -8.91
CA PHE A 72 1.23 -12.68 -9.31
C PHE A 72 1.01 -12.18 -10.76
N TYR A 73 2.07 -11.77 -11.47
CA TYR A 73 1.94 -11.42 -12.89
C TYR A 73 1.70 -12.66 -13.76
N ASN A 74 1.98 -13.87 -13.28
CA ASN A 74 1.63 -15.11 -14.00
C ASN A 74 0.13 -15.17 -14.34
N ARG A 75 -0.74 -14.57 -13.51
CA ARG A 75 -2.19 -14.52 -13.70
C ARG A 75 -2.61 -13.77 -14.98
N LEU A 76 -1.75 -12.90 -15.52
CA LEU A 76 -1.99 -12.22 -16.80
C LEU A 76 -1.97 -13.17 -17.99
N PHE A 77 -1.22 -14.27 -17.87
CA PHE A 77 -0.80 -15.06 -19.01
C PHE A 77 -1.40 -16.46 -19.00
N THR A 78 -1.70 -16.95 -20.20
CA THR A 78 -1.80 -18.38 -20.49
C THR A 78 -0.41 -18.83 -20.97
N ILE A 79 0.16 -19.80 -20.27
CA ILE A 79 1.47 -20.33 -20.58
C ILE A 79 1.27 -21.57 -21.44
N GLU A 80 1.82 -21.54 -22.65
CA GLU A 80 1.80 -22.68 -23.58
C GLU A 80 3.23 -23.11 -23.90
N LEU A 81 3.50 -24.42 -23.90
CA LEU A 81 4.78 -24.95 -24.37
C LEU A 81 4.90 -24.75 -25.88
N SER A 82 6.04 -24.25 -26.33
CA SER A 82 6.34 -24.05 -27.75
C SER A 82 6.13 -25.31 -28.61
N SER A 83 6.31 -26.51 -28.04
CA SER A 83 6.07 -27.79 -28.73
C SER A 83 4.61 -28.00 -29.14
N ASN A 84 3.66 -27.42 -28.41
CA ASN A 84 2.23 -27.67 -28.61
C ASN A 84 1.58 -26.65 -29.55
N VAL A 85 2.28 -25.56 -29.85
CA VAL A 85 1.75 -24.49 -30.68
C VAL A 85 2.09 -24.78 -32.15
N THR A 86 1.14 -25.42 -32.85
CA THR A 86 1.25 -25.69 -34.29
C THR A 86 1.00 -24.46 -35.17
N ASP A 87 0.80 -23.28 -34.57
CA ASP A 87 0.55 -22.06 -35.33
C ASP A 87 1.77 -21.73 -36.21
N ARG A 88 1.51 -21.61 -37.51
CA ARG A 88 2.49 -21.14 -38.52
C ARG A 88 3.17 -19.81 -38.14
N ASN A 89 2.60 -19.06 -37.21
CA ASN A 89 3.11 -17.78 -36.72
C ASN A 89 4.24 -17.88 -35.67
N VAL A 90 4.52 -19.06 -35.12
CA VAL A 90 5.60 -19.25 -34.11
C VAL A 90 6.98 -19.27 -34.76
N ALA A 91 7.09 -19.71 -36.02
CA ALA A 91 8.36 -19.83 -36.74
C ALA A 91 9.16 -18.53 -36.91
N ALA A 92 8.54 -17.37 -36.64
CA ALA A 92 9.17 -16.05 -36.74
C ALA A 92 9.61 -15.45 -35.40
N ILE A 93 9.46 -16.15 -34.27
CA ILE A 93 9.86 -15.62 -32.95
C ILE A 93 11.37 -15.85 -32.78
N PRO A 94 12.18 -14.79 -32.56
CA PRO A 94 13.60 -14.94 -32.29
C PRO A 94 13.82 -15.82 -31.05
N SER A 95 14.75 -16.77 -31.13
CA SER A 95 15.12 -17.67 -30.03
C SER A 95 15.49 -16.94 -28.73
N SER A 96 15.89 -15.68 -28.80
CA SER A 96 16.20 -14.82 -27.63
C SER A 96 14.97 -14.41 -26.80
N GLN A 97 13.74 -14.61 -27.29
CA GLN A 97 12.51 -14.26 -26.57
C GLN A 97 11.84 -15.46 -25.88
N ASN A 98 12.31 -16.67 -26.16
CA ASN A 98 11.86 -17.85 -25.45
C ASN A 98 12.37 -17.78 -24.01
N SER A 99 11.50 -18.10 -23.06
CA SER A 99 11.99 -18.44 -21.71
C SER A 99 12.99 -19.59 -21.83
N ALA A 100 13.90 -19.73 -20.86
CA ALA A 100 14.86 -20.85 -20.83
C ALA A 100 14.15 -22.21 -21.01
N ASP A 101 12.90 -22.30 -20.57
CA ASP A 101 12.06 -23.50 -20.61
C ASP A 101 11.26 -23.65 -21.93
N GLY A 102 11.45 -22.76 -22.90
CA GLY A 102 10.70 -22.78 -24.17
C GLY A 102 9.20 -22.48 -24.03
N SER A 103 8.78 -21.90 -22.90
CA SER A 103 7.39 -21.51 -22.63
C SER A 103 7.06 -20.15 -23.26
N LEU A 104 5.91 -20.10 -23.93
CA LEU A 104 5.33 -18.91 -24.55
C LEU A 104 4.25 -18.31 -23.64
N PHE A 105 4.25 -16.99 -23.50
CA PHE A 105 3.33 -16.26 -22.63
C PHE A 105 2.34 -15.49 -23.49
N TYR A 106 1.10 -15.97 -23.53
CA TYR A 106 -0.02 -15.30 -24.21
C TYR A 106 -0.83 -14.53 -23.19
N LEU A 107 -1.22 -13.30 -23.48
CA LEU A 107 -2.20 -12.59 -22.66
C LEU A 107 -3.52 -13.38 -22.66
N LYS A 108 -4.11 -13.64 -21.49
CA LYS A 108 -5.38 -14.39 -21.38
C LYS A 108 -6.44 -13.81 -22.32
N ASN A 109 -7.25 -14.69 -22.94
CA ASN A 109 -8.24 -14.29 -23.95
C ASN A 109 -9.24 -13.24 -23.44
N ARG A 110 -9.57 -13.22 -22.15
CA ARG A 110 -10.47 -12.22 -21.54
C ARG A 110 -9.96 -10.77 -21.62
N TYR A 111 -8.66 -10.56 -21.78
CA TYR A 111 -8.08 -9.22 -21.98
C TYR A 111 -7.98 -8.83 -23.45
N CYS A 112 -8.22 -9.79 -24.33
CA CYS A 112 -8.08 -9.64 -25.76
C CYS A 112 -9.47 -9.47 -26.38
N THR A 113 -9.57 -8.70 -27.45
CA THR A 113 -10.75 -8.81 -28.31
C THR A 113 -10.74 -10.19 -28.97
N ALA A 114 -11.91 -10.82 -29.12
CA ALA A 114 -12.13 -12.25 -29.40
C ALA A 114 -11.36 -12.90 -30.59
N LYS A 115 -10.59 -12.12 -31.37
CA LYS A 115 -9.85 -12.59 -32.55
C LYS A 115 -8.33 -12.45 -32.46
N ALA A 116 -7.78 -11.81 -31.42
CA ALA A 116 -6.35 -11.53 -31.34
C ALA A 116 -5.69 -12.20 -30.12
N ARG A 117 -4.65 -13.01 -30.34
CA ARG A 117 -3.80 -13.54 -29.27
C ARG A 117 -2.55 -12.68 -29.15
N PHE A 118 -2.37 -11.99 -28.02
CA PHE A 118 -1.20 -11.15 -27.80
C PHE A 118 -0.08 -11.94 -27.11
N LEU A 119 0.94 -12.26 -27.89
CA LEU A 119 2.19 -12.86 -27.41
C LEU A 119 3.16 -11.82 -26.81
N ARG A 120 3.73 -12.13 -25.65
CA ARG A 120 4.83 -11.39 -25.00
C ARG A 120 6.04 -11.25 -25.92
N GLY A 121 6.71 -10.10 -25.90
CA GLY A 121 7.95 -9.86 -26.65
C GLY A 121 7.72 -9.55 -28.13
N LYS A 122 6.57 -9.96 -28.68
CA LYS A 122 6.12 -9.58 -30.02
C LYS A 122 5.14 -8.40 -30.00
N HIS A 123 4.05 -8.51 -29.23
CA HIS A 123 2.98 -7.51 -29.24
C HIS A 123 3.11 -6.47 -28.12
N PHE A 124 3.77 -6.85 -27.03
CA PHE A 124 4.13 -5.97 -25.93
C PHE A 124 5.54 -6.32 -25.48
N THR A 125 6.42 -5.34 -25.58
CA THR A 125 7.83 -5.40 -25.18
C THR A 125 8.07 -4.48 -24.00
N LYS A 126 9.26 -4.56 -23.39
CA LYS A 126 9.69 -3.63 -22.35
C LYS A 126 9.58 -2.18 -22.84
N GLU A 127 10.03 -1.89 -24.06
CA GLU A 127 9.96 -0.56 -24.66
C GLU A 127 8.51 -0.06 -24.80
N SER A 128 7.61 -0.94 -25.26
CA SER A 128 6.19 -0.59 -25.42
C SER A 128 5.48 -0.29 -24.08
N LEU A 129 5.90 -0.94 -23.00
CA LEU A 129 5.37 -0.73 -21.66
C LEU A 129 6.06 0.42 -20.93
N SER A 130 7.36 0.64 -21.19
CA SER A 130 8.16 1.74 -20.68
C SER A 130 7.69 3.08 -21.20
N SER A 131 7.20 3.16 -22.43
CA SER A 131 6.88 4.45 -23.04
C SER A 131 5.49 4.97 -22.68
N PRO A 132 5.30 6.27 -22.40
CA PRO A 132 3.95 6.80 -22.14
C PRO A 132 3.04 6.72 -23.37
N THR A 133 3.57 6.90 -24.58
CA THR A 133 2.78 6.98 -25.83
C THR A 133 3.40 6.14 -26.95
N LYS A 134 2.55 5.60 -27.83
CA LYS A 134 3.01 4.82 -29.00
C LYS A 134 3.91 5.64 -29.95
N THR A 135 3.74 6.96 -29.98
CA THR A 135 4.46 7.87 -30.88
C THR A 135 5.91 8.11 -30.48
N ARG A 136 6.29 7.84 -29.23
CA ARG A 136 7.63 8.10 -28.70
C ARG A 136 8.13 6.90 -27.90
N PRO A 137 8.46 5.78 -28.57
CA PRO A 137 8.86 4.55 -27.89
C PRO A 137 10.15 4.71 -27.07
N GLN A 138 10.99 5.70 -27.38
CA GLN A 138 12.24 5.97 -26.67
C GLN A 138 12.03 6.73 -25.34
N ASP A 139 10.93 7.46 -25.21
CA ASP A 139 10.67 8.23 -23.99
C ASP A 139 10.22 7.26 -22.90
N LYS A 140 10.92 7.21 -21.77
CA LYS A 140 10.48 6.43 -20.61
C LYS A 140 9.39 7.17 -19.83
N ILE A 141 8.42 6.42 -19.30
CA ILE A 141 7.41 6.96 -18.40
C ILE A 141 8.11 7.49 -17.15
N THR A 142 7.83 8.75 -16.80
CA THR A 142 8.41 9.40 -15.62
C THR A 142 7.82 8.80 -14.35
N GLY A 143 8.56 8.87 -13.24
CA GLY A 143 8.07 8.39 -11.94
C GLY A 143 6.78 9.08 -11.48
N ARG A 144 6.60 10.35 -11.83
CA ARG A 144 5.34 11.08 -11.62
C ARG A 144 4.18 10.48 -12.41
N ASN A 145 4.40 10.13 -13.68
CA ASN A 145 3.36 9.50 -14.50
C ASN A 145 2.99 8.11 -13.97
N VAL A 146 3.96 7.32 -13.50
CA VAL A 146 3.72 6.03 -12.84
C VAL A 146 2.87 6.24 -11.57
N TYR A 147 3.24 7.21 -10.73
CA TYR A 147 2.51 7.57 -9.52
C TYR A 147 1.07 7.99 -9.83
N ASP A 148 0.87 8.91 -10.77
CA ASP A 148 -0.46 9.42 -11.15
C ASP A 148 -1.33 8.31 -11.76
N LEU A 149 -0.74 7.43 -12.58
CA LEU A 149 -1.40 6.26 -13.14
C LEU A 149 -1.83 5.29 -12.04
N ALA A 150 -0.96 5.01 -11.07
CA ALA A 150 -1.27 4.15 -9.93
C ALA A 150 -2.41 4.71 -9.08
N GLN A 151 -2.39 6.00 -8.74
CA GLN A 151 -3.46 6.63 -7.96
C GLN A 151 -4.80 6.61 -8.70
N SER A 152 -4.79 6.87 -10.00
CA SER A 152 -6.01 6.80 -10.83
C SER A 152 -6.56 5.38 -10.87
N THR A 153 -5.68 4.41 -11.06
CA THR A 153 -6.01 2.98 -11.06
C THR A 153 -6.59 2.55 -9.72
N LEU A 154 -5.99 2.96 -8.60
CA LEU A 154 -6.47 2.62 -7.26
C LEU A 154 -7.88 3.18 -6.99
N ARG A 155 -8.16 4.42 -7.42
CA ARG A 155 -9.52 4.99 -7.31
C ARG A 155 -10.54 4.18 -8.11
N ASN A 156 -10.15 3.75 -9.31
CA ASN A 156 -10.99 2.92 -10.17
C ASN A 156 -11.21 1.52 -9.55
N LEU A 157 -10.16 0.89 -9.04
CA LEU A 157 -10.26 -0.38 -8.33
C LEU A 157 -11.27 -0.33 -7.19
N LYS A 158 -11.22 0.70 -6.33
CA LYS A 158 -12.18 0.85 -5.23
C LYS A 158 -13.63 0.89 -5.72
N LYS A 159 -13.89 1.58 -6.83
CA LYS A 159 -15.24 1.65 -7.42
C LYS A 159 -15.69 0.29 -7.95
N VAL A 160 -14.83 -0.40 -8.69
CA VAL A 160 -15.18 -1.72 -9.25
C VAL A 160 -15.26 -2.78 -8.17
N THR A 161 -14.46 -2.68 -7.10
CA THR A 161 -14.63 -3.49 -5.89
C THR A 161 -16.00 -3.28 -5.26
N ALA A 162 -16.47 -2.05 -5.10
CA ALA A 162 -17.82 -1.79 -4.58
C ALA A 162 -18.92 -2.35 -5.50
N MET A 163 -18.74 -2.27 -6.82
CA MET A 163 -19.68 -2.87 -7.79
C MET A 163 -19.66 -4.40 -7.76
N ALA A 164 -18.49 -5.00 -7.54
CA ALA A 164 -18.36 -6.45 -7.38
C ALA A 164 -19.06 -6.90 -6.08
N GLU A 165 -18.88 -6.15 -5.00
CA GLU A 165 -19.55 -6.41 -3.71
C GLU A 165 -21.07 -6.30 -3.80
N GLU A 166 -21.59 -5.35 -4.59
CA GLU A 166 -23.02 -5.23 -4.88
C GLU A 166 -23.58 -6.42 -5.67
N TRP A 167 -22.77 -7.00 -6.55
CA TRP A 167 -23.19 -8.13 -7.40
C TRP A 167 -23.07 -9.49 -6.69
N LEU A 168 -22.27 -9.58 -5.64
CA LEU A 168 -22.04 -10.81 -4.87
C LEU A 168 -23.02 -10.91 -3.70
N ASP A 169 -23.57 -12.10 -3.48
CA ASP A 169 -24.43 -12.40 -2.34
C ASP A 169 -23.55 -12.76 -1.12
N ASP A 170 -23.37 -11.82 -0.19
CA ASP A 170 -22.47 -11.97 0.99
C ASP A 170 -21.04 -12.38 0.61
N GLY A 171 -20.54 -11.84 -0.50
CA GLY A 171 -19.20 -12.11 -1.03
C GLY A 171 -19.08 -13.46 -1.77
N LYS A 172 -20.18 -14.18 -1.98
CA LYS A 172 -20.23 -15.40 -2.81
C LYS A 172 -20.83 -15.09 -4.18
N LEU A 173 -20.42 -15.87 -5.18
CA LEU A 173 -21.03 -15.81 -6.52
C LEU A 173 -22.51 -16.20 -6.42
N PRO A 174 -23.42 -15.45 -7.07
CA PRO A 174 -24.82 -15.87 -7.19
C PRO A 174 -24.93 -17.27 -7.79
N SER A 175 -25.97 -18.02 -7.40
CA SER A 175 -26.14 -19.41 -7.87
C SER A 175 -26.16 -19.50 -9.40
N GLY A 176 -25.37 -20.45 -9.94
CA GLY A 176 -25.26 -20.66 -11.38
C GLY A 176 -24.38 -19.65 -12.13
N ARG A 177 -23.69 -18.75 -11.43
CA ARG A 177 -22.75 -17.79 -12.02
C ARG A 177 -21.30 -18.17 -11.76
N SER A 178 -20.45 -17.83 -12.72
CA SER A 178 -19.00 -17.98 -12.67
C SER A 178 -18.30 -16.66 -12.39
N TRP A 179 -16.99 -16.70 -12.11
CA TRP A 179 -16.17 -15.48 -12.03
C TRP A 179 -16.12 -14.73 -13.37
N ASP A 180 -16.21 -15.45 -14.50
CA ASP A 180 -16.28 -14.82 -15.83
C ASP A 180 -17.58 -14.01 -15.99
N ASP A 181 -18.72 -14.48 -15.46
CA ASP A 181 -19.97 -13.70 -15.45
C ASP A 181 -19.84 -12.40 -14.66
N LEU A 182 -19.18 -12.45 -13.48
CA LEU A 182 -18.88 -11.24 -12.72
C LEU A 182 -18.03 -10.27 -13.55
N TYR A 183 -17.02 -10.81 -14.23
CA TYR A 183 -16.11 -10.00 -15.00
C TYR A 183 -16.76 -9.33 -16.20
N ASP A 184 -17.58 -10.05 -16.95
CA ASP A 184 -18.37 -9.50 -18.04
C ASP A 184 -19.36 -8.44 -17.53
N HIS A 185 -19.99 -8.67 -16.37
CA HIS A 185 -20.86 -7.68 -15.72
C HIS A 185 -20.09 -6.38 -15.39
N LEU A 186 -18.91 -6.51 -14.80
CA LEU A 186 -18.07 -5.36 -14.43
C LEU A 186 -17.52 -4.63 -15.65
N ILE A 187 -17.13 -5.35 -16.72
CA ILE A 187 -16.71 -4.75 -17.99
C ILE A 187 -17.87 -3.93 -18.57
N SER A 188 -19.08 -4.50 -18.64
CA SER A 188 -20.27 -3.81 -19.13
C SER A 188 -20.58 -2.54 -18.34
N LYS A 189 -20.61 -2.62 -16.99
CA LYS A 189 -20.78 -1.45 -16.11
C LYS A 189 -19.64 -0.43 -16.28
N SER A 190 -18.41 -0.91 -16.48
CA SER A 190 -17.25 -0.02 -16.66
C SER A 190 -17.30 0.75 -17.98
N ASP A 191 -17.84 0.15 -19.04
CA ASP A 191 -18.05 0.81 -20.32
C ASP A 191 -19.11 1.91 -20.19
N GLU A 192 -20.18 1.68 -19.43
CA GLU A 192 -21.16 2.70 -19.08
C GLU A 192 -20.53 3.88 -18.33
N MET A 193 -19.69 3.60 -17.31
CA MET A 193 -18.93 4.66 -16.62
C MET A 193 -17.95 5.40 -17.55
N SER A 194 -17.37 4.69 -18.52
CA SER A 194 -16.36 5.24 -19.41
C SER A 194 -16.94 6.20 -20.45
N LYS A 195 -18.22 6.04 -20.82
CA LYS A 195 -18.92 6.95 -21.76
C LYS A 195 -18.88 8.41 -21.30
N GLU A 196 -18.79 8.67 -19.99
CA GLU A 196 -18.68 10.02 -19.46
C GLU A 196 -17.22 10.53 -19.33
N LYS A 197 -16.22 9.66 -19.18
CA LYS A 197 -14.87 10.05 -18.71
C LYS A 197 -13.68 9.37 -19.41
N GLY A 198 -13.93 8.65 -20.50
CA GLY A 198 -12.91 7.89 -21.24
C GLY A 198 -12.62 6.51 -20.63
N SER A 199 -11.94 5.67 -21.40
CA SER A 199 -11.72 4.23 -21.11
C SER A 199 -11.37 3.93 -19.66
N TYR A 200 -12.11 3.01 -19.03
CA TYR A 200 -11.85 2.54 -17.69
C TYR A 200 -10.43 1.92 -17.60
N THR A 201 -9.61 2.45 -16.68
CA THR A 201 -8.23 2.00 -16.48
C THR A 201 -8.13 1.31 -15.13
N GLY A 202 -7.63 0.07 -15.09
CA GLY A 202 -7.52 -0.73 -13.88
C GLY A 202 -8.30 -2.03 -13.90
N TRP A 203 -8.98 -2.37 -15.00
CA TRP A 203 -9.70 -3.63 -15.14
C TRP A 203 -8.80 -4.85 -14.94
N ILE A 204 -7.68 -4.89 -15.65
CA ILE A 204 -6.69 -5.97 -15.52
C ILE A 204 -6.14 -6.03 -14.09
N ALA A 205 -5.94 -4.88 -13.44
CA ALA A 205 -5.47 -4.81 -12.06
C ALA A 205 -6.51 -5.37 -11.07
N PHE A 206 -7.81 -5.20 -11.35
CA PHE A 206 -8.89 -5.70 -10.48
C PHE A 206 -8.83 -7.23 -10.40
N GLU A 207 -8.76 -7.89 -11.55
CA GLU A 207 -8.70 -9.34 -11.59
C GLU A 207 -7.44 -9.90 -10.90
N ILE A 208 -6.28 -9.30 -11.16
CA ILE A 208 -5.02 -9.89 -10.67
C ILE A 208 -4.80 -9.64 -9.19
N LEU A 209 -5.15 -8.45 -8.70
CA LEU A 209 -4.63 -7.92 -7.43
C LEU A 209 -5.65 -7.88 -6.30
N THR A 210 -6.93 -8.13 -6.59
CA THR A 210 -8.01 -8.17 -5.58
C THR A 210 -8.38 -9.61 -5.22
N LYS A 211 -9.14 -9.80 -4.14
CA LYS A 211 -9.67 -11.10 -3.72
C LYS A 211 -10.71 -11.69 -4.70
N TYR A 212 -11.19 -10.91 -5.67
CA TYR A 212 -12.19 -11.35 -6.65
C TYR A 212 -11.53 -12.07 -7.82
N ASN A 213 -10.77 -13.11 -7.51
CA ASN A 213 -10.12 -13.99 -8.48
C ASN A 213 -10.18 -15.45 -8.06
N GLU A 214 -9.71 -16.31 -8.96
CA GLU A 214 -9.70 -17.76 -8.80
C GLU A 214 -9.01 -18.23 -7.49
N HIS A 215 -8.15 -17.41 -6.89
CA HIS A 215 -7.40 -17.73 -5.67
C HIS A 215 -7.93 -17.05 -4.39
N GLY A 216 -8.84 -16.08 -4.49
CA GLY A 216 -9.49 -15.49 -3.31
C GLY A 216 -8.66 -14.52 -2.46
N GLU A 217 -7.46 -14.11 -2.89
CA GLU A 217 -6.54 -13.33 -2.05
C GLU A 217 -6.33 -11.88 -2.53
N ASN A 218 -6.44 -10.92 -1.61
CA ASN A 218 -6.03 -9.52 -1.83
C ASN A 218 -4.51 -9.42 -1.75
N ILE A 219 -3.87 -9.06 -2.86
CA ILE A 219 -2.40 -8.90 -2.92
C ILE A 219 -1.97 -7.52 -2.45
N LEU A 220 -2.79 -6.50 -2.68
CA LEU A 220 -2.47 -5.12 -2.34
C LEU A 220 -2.80 -4.82 -0.88
N SER A 221 -1.78 -4.44 -0.11
CA SER A 221 -1.98 -3.92 1.25
C SER A 221 -2.85 -2.67 1.28
N LEU A 222 -2.79 -1.86 0.21
CA LEU A 222 -3.61 -0.67 0.00
C LEU A 222 -5.13 -0.93 -0.02
N LEU A 223 -5.57 -2.15 -0.35
CA LEU A 223 -6.99 -2.50 -0.42
C LEU A 223 -7.54 -3.02 0.92
N ASN A 224 -6.68 -3.54 1.79
CA ASN A 224 -7.09 -4.10 3.10
C ASN A 224 -7.33 -3.01 4.16
N ASN A 225 -7.00 -1.75 3.87
CA ASN A 225 -7.25 -0.64 4.77
C ASN A 225 -8.72 -0.18 4.71
N GLU A 226 -9.62 -0.95 5.31
CA GLU A 226 -10.98 -0.52 5.70
C GLU A 226 -10.95 0.83 6.46
N ASP A 227 -9.84 1.13 7.15
CA ASP A 227 -9.61 2.40 7.85
C ASP A 227 -9.54 3.65 6.94
N ALA A 228 -9.40 3.48 5.62
CA ALA A 228 -9.44 4.59 4.68
C ALA A 228 -10.85 5.17 4.50
N LYS A 229 -11.92 4.48 4.92
CA LYS A 229 -13.29 5.03 4.94
C LYS A 229 -13.44 6.27 5.83
N LYS A 230 -12.48 6.56 6.74
CA LYS A 230 -12.43 7.82 7.51
C LYS A 230 -11.42 8.86 6.99
N ARG A 231 -10.68 8.56 5.92
CA ARG A 231 -9.76 9.49 5.25
C ARG A 231 -10.16 9.74 3.79
N GLU A 232 -11.45 9.67 3.47
CA GLU A 232 -11.95 10.46 2.35
C GLU A 232 -11.74 11.92 2.70
N GLY A 233 -10.59 12.44 2.29
CA GLY A 233 -10.26 13.83 2.40
C GLY A 233 -11.33 14.61 1.65
N GLU A 234 -12.07 15.41 2.41
CA GLU A 234 -12.73 16.63 1.97
C GLU A 234 -12.04 17.15 0.71
N GLY A 235 -12.76 17.07 -0.41
CA GLY A 235 -12.24 17.51 -1.69
C GLY A 235 -11.76 18.96 -1.59
N ARG A 236 -10.95 19.43 -2.52
CA ARG A 236 -10.52 20.83 -2.54
C ARG A 236 -11.71 21.82 -2.50
N SER A 237 -12.90 21.38 -2.92
CA SER A 237 -14.19 22.06 -2.75
C SER A 237 -14.66 22.13 -1.29
N ASP A 238 -14.54 21.04 -0.55
CA ASP A 238 -14.94 20.92 0.85
C ASP A 238 -13.95 21.66 1.75
N PHE A 239 -12.65 21.61 1.43
CA PHE A 239 -11.65 22.45 2.08
C PHE A 239 -11.93 23.94 1.89
N ARG A 240 -12.41 24.37 0.70
CA ARG A 240 -12.86 25.74 0.47
C ARG A 240 -14.15 26.06 1.22
N LYS A 241 -15.11 25.14 1.29
CA LYS A 241 -16.34 25.28 2.07
C LYS A 241 -16.05 25.42 3.57
N LYS A 242 -15.14 24.60 4.09
CA LYS A 242 -14.74 24.59 5.50
C LYS A 242 -13.83 25.77 5.85
N ALA A 243 -12.95 26.20 4.95
CA ALA A 243 -12.19 27.45 5.10
C ALA A 243 -13.10 28.68 5.04
N LYS A 244 -14.15 28.66 4.21
CA LYS A 244 -15.18 29.70 4.19
C LYS A 244 -15.94 29.73 5.52
N LEU A 245 -16.42 28.57 6.00
CA LEU A 245 -17.07 28.44 7.31
C LEU A 245 -16.15 28.87 8.47
N LYS A 246 -14.85 28.56 8.41
CA LYS A 246 -13.86 29.03 9.41
C LYS A 246 -13.62 30.53 9.34
N ASN A 247 -13.57 31.13 8.15
CA ASN A 247 -13.43 32.57 8.00
C ASN A 247 -14.70 33.33 8.42
N ASP A 248 -15.86 32.75 8.16
CA ASP A 248 -17.15 33.29 8.61
C ASP A 248 -17.27 33.17 10.15
N ALA A 249 -16.77 32.08 10.75
CA ALA A 249 -16.66 31.93 12.20
C ALA A 249 -15.63 32.91 12.82
N ALA A 250 -14.48 33.11 12.18
CA ALA A 250 -13.44 34.03 12.65
C ALA A 250 -13.87 35.50 12.59
N ARG A 251 -14.78 35.87 11.68
CA ARG A 251 -15.38 37.22 11.66
C ARG A 251 -16.38 37.48 12.81
N SER A 252 -16.76 36.46 13.57
CA SER A 252 -17.72 36.60 14.68
C SER A 252 -17.08 36.83 16.05
N VAL A 253 -15.75 36.83 16.17
CA VAL A 253 -15.08 36.91 17.48
C VAL A 253 -14.06 38.03 17.53
N GLN A 254 -14.58 39.24 17.74
CA GLN A 254 -13.81 40.35 18.27
C GLN A 254 -14.63 41.04 19.35
N VAL A 255 -14.77 40.37 20.50
CA VAL A 255 -15.25 40.99 21.74
C VAL A 255 -14.42 40.43 22.90
N GLY A 256 -13.72 41.35 23.57
CA GLY A 256 -13.48 41.39 25.02
C GLY A 256 -12.85 40.18 25.69
N ALA A 257 -11.58 40.32 26.07
CA ALA A 257 -10.92 39.46 27.03
C ALA A 257 -11.52 39.66 28.43
N ASP A 258 -12.56 38.89 28.76
CA ASP A 258 -13.00 38.69 30.14
C ASP A 258 -12.87 37.20 30.49
N THR A 259 -11.99 36.91 31.45
CA THR A 259 -11.58 35.58 31.90
C THR A 259 -12.67 34.79 32.65
N ASN A 260 -13.92 35.25 32.62
CA ASN A 260 -15.07 34.61 33.27
C ASN A 260 -16.28 34.33 32.35
N ALA A 261 -16.16 34.57 31.03
CA ALA A 261 -17.31 34.50 30.12
C ALA A 261 -17.67 33.09 29.60
N PHE A 262 -16.96 32.02 29.98
CA PHE A 262 -17.27 30.67 29.48
C PHE A 262 -18.50 30.01 30.13
N ARG A 263 -19.15 30.66 31.11
CA ARG A 263 -20.28 30.04 31.80
C ARG A 263 -21.56 29.89 30.96
N ASN A 264 -21.87 30.76 30.00
CA ASN A 264 -23.27 30.82 29.51
C ASN A 264 -23.53 30.88 27.99
N ARG A 265 -22.58 30.55 27.10
CA ARG A 265 -22.89 30.35 25.66
C ARG A 265 -22.54 28.93 25.26
N GLY A 266 -23.30 28.01 25.84
CA GLY A 266 -22.99 26.59 25.92
C GLY A 266 -23.23 25.85 24.62
N LEU A 267 -22.22 25.09 24.20
CA LEU A 267 -22.45 23.80 23.53
C LEU A 267 -23.54 23.08 24.32
N SER A 268 -24.59 22.64 23.63
CA SER A 268 -25.65 21.83 24.22
C SER A 268 -25.02 20.65 24.96
N ILE A 269 -25.70 20.15 25.99
CA ILE A 269 -25.24 18.97 26.75
C ILE A 269 -24.91 17.81 25.79
N GLN A 270 -25.74 17.61 24.76
CA GLN A 270 -25.50 16.64 23.69
C GLN A 270 -24.19 16.91 22.92
N ALA A 271 -23.89 18.15 22.55
CA ALA A 271 -22.66 18.48 21.86
C ALA A 271 -21.42 18.28 22.74
N ARG A 272 -21.53 18.51 24.06
CA ARG A 272 -20.44 18.21 25.02
C ARG A 272 -20.21 16.71 25.16
N LEU A 273 -21.28 15.93 25.29
CA LEU A 273 -21.21 14.46 25.32
C LEU A 273 -20.56 13.92 24.05
N HIS A 274 -20.95 14.43 22.88
CA HIS A 274 -20.38 13.99 21.61
C HIS A 274 -18.87 14.29 21.51
N VAL A 275 -18.41 15.44 22.02
CA VAL A 275 -16.98 15.76 22.08
C VAL A 275 -16.22 14.80 22.99
N ILE A 276 -16.80 14.42 24.13
CA ILE A 276 -16.22 13.42 25.05
C ILE A 276 -16.14 12.05 24.36
N GLU A 277 -17.20 11.59 23.71
CA GLU A 277 -17.23 10.33 22.96
C GLU A 277 -16.17 10.33 21.84
N MET A 278 -16.05 11.42 21.08
CA MET A 278 -15.02 11.56 20.05
C MET A 278 -13.62 11.46 20.63
N ALA A 279 -13.34 12.12 21.76
CA ALA A 279 -12.05 12.07 22.43
C ALA A 279 -11.73 10.63 22.89
N GLN A 280 -12.70 9.94 23.50
CA GLN A 280 -12.54 8.53 23.91
C GLN A 280 -12.24 7.60 22.73
N VAL A 281 -12.91 7.81 21.58
CA VAL A 281 -12.65 7.04 20.35
C VAL A 281 -11.25 7.31 19.80
N GLU A 282 -10.77 8.55 19.84
CA GLU A 282 -9.41 8.88 19.41
C GLU A 282 -8.35 8.27 20.32
N ASP A 283 -8.58 8.30 21.63
CA ASP A 283 -7.67 7.71 22.61
C ASP A 283 -7.64 6.18 22.50
N ALA A 284 -8.78 5.52 22.30
CA ALA A 284 -8.84 4.08 22.02
C ALA A 284 -8.06 3.71 20.75
N LYS A 285 -8.08 4.55 19.72
CA LYS A 285 -7.27 4.34 18.50
C LYS A 285 -5.77 4.47 18.78
N LYS A 286 -5.35 5.43 19.59
CA LYS A 286 -3.93 5.60 19.98
C LYS A 286 -3.45 4.37 20.77
N ILE A 287 -4.25 3.86 21.71
CA ILE A 287 -3.93 2.63 22.46
C ILE A 287 -3.72 1.47 21.49
N ARG A 288 -4.71 1.19 20.62
CA ARG A 288 -4.63 0.08 19.66
C ARG A 288 -3.41 0.19 18.75
N LYS A 289 -3.10 1.40 18.28
CA LYS A 289 -1.91 1.63 17.45
C LYS A 289 -0.63 1.28 18.22
N ASN A 290 -0.48 1.78 19.45
CA ASN A 290 0.70 1.48 20.28
C ASN A 290 0.81 -0.02 20.57
N GLU A 291 -0.31 -0.73 20.76
CA GLU A 291 -0.32 -2.18 20.96
C GLU A 291 0.13 -2.95 19.73
N VAL A 292 -0.34 -2.56 18.54
CA VAL A 292 0.11 -3.14 17.27
C VAL A 292 1.60 -2.88 17.05
N ASP A 293 2.07 -1.66 17.33
CA ASP A 293 3.49 -1.31 17.18
C ASP A 293 4.38 -2.14 18.13
N VAL A 294 3.96 -2.35 19.39
CA VAL A 294 4.66 -3.22 20.34
C VAL A 294 4.63 -4.69 19.90
N ALA A 295 3.49 -5.19 19.43
CA ALA A 295 3.38 -6.57 18.95
C ALA A 295 4.26 -6.84 17.72
N ASN A 296 4.30 -5.88 16.78
CA ASN A 296 5.15 -5.95 15.59
C ASN A 296 6.64 -5.95 15.98
N ALA A 297 7.05 -5.07 16.90
CA ALA A 297 8.43 -5.02 17.37
C ALA A 297 8.84 -6.32 18.10
N ASN A 298 7.95 -6.90 18.91
CA ASN A 298 8.17 -8.20 19.55
C ASN A 298 8.31 -9.33 18.52
N THR A 299 7.49 -9.34 17.47
CA THR A 299 7.58 -10.34 16.40
C THR A 299 8.93 -10.26 15.69
N GLN A 300 9.40 -9.06 15.37
CA GLN A 300 10.73 -8.85 14.78
C GLN A 300 11.85 -9.30 15.72
N LEU A 301 11.72 -9.04 17.03
CA LEU A 301 12.68 -9.53 18.02
C LEU A 301 12.76 -11.06 18.06
N GLN A 302 11.61 -11.76 17.98
CA GLN A 302 11.59 -13.23 17.95
C GLN A 302 12.27 -13.79 16.70
N LEU A 303 12.02 -13.20 15.53
CA LEU A 303 12.70 -13.58 14.29
C LEU A 303 14.21 -13.42 14.40
N LEU A 304 14.68 -12.27 14.89
CA LEU A 304 16.12 -12.03 15.11
C LEU A 304 16.75 -13.00 16.13
N LEU A 305 15.99 -13.45 17.13
CA LEU A 305 16.47 -14.43 18.10
C LEU A 305 16.64 -15.82 17.46
N GLU A 306 15.71 -16.25 16.61
CA GLU A 306 15.84 -17.51 15.85
C GLU A 306 16.95 -17.42 14.80
N GLU A 307 17.07 -16.32 14.07
CA GLU A 307 18.18 -16.08 13.13
C GLU A 307 19.53 -16.13 13.85
N ARG A 308 19.64 -15.48 15.02
CA ARG A 308 20.85 -15.54 15.85
C ARG A 308 21.17 -16.96 16.28
N LYS A 309 20.18 -17.74 16.67
CA LYS A 309 20.34 -19.14 17.09
C LYS A 309 20.84 -20.01 15.93
N GLN A 310 20.28 -19.84 14.73
CA GLN A 310 20.74 -20.52 13.52
C GLN A 310 22.17 -20.12 13.16
N ALA A 311 22.49 -18.82 13.20
CA ALA A 311 23.84 -18.32 12.94
C ALA A 311 24.87 -18.90 13.93
N ILE A 312 24.52 -19.03 15.22
CA ILE A 312 25.38 -19.67 16.22
C ILE A 312 25.63 -21.15 15.89
N LEU A 313 24.61 -21.89 15.47
CA LEU A 313 24.76 -23.30 15.08
C LEU A 313 25.67 -23.45 13.86
N LEU A 314 25.49 -22.59 12.85
CA LEU A 314 26.33 -22.57 11.66
C LEU A 314 27.78 -22.22 12.00
N ALA A 315 28.02 -21.15 12.77
CA ALA A 315 29.35 -20.75 13.20
C ALA A 315 30.07 -21.89 13.96
N LYS A 316 29.38 -22.55 14.89
CA LYS A 316 29.92 -23.69 15.65
C LYS A 316 30.26 -24.91 14.78
N SER A 317 29.54 -25.11 13.68
CA SER A 317 29.80 -26.23 12.77
C SER A 317 31.11 -26.05 11.99
N ILE A 318 31.54 -24.81 11.77
CA ILE A 318 32.74 -24.45 11.00
C ILE A 318 33.92 -24.19 11.93
N CYS A 319 33.69 -23.37 12.98
CA CYS A 319 34.68 -23.04 13.99
C CYS A 319 34.10 -23.35 15.38
N ALA A 320 34.53 -24.48 15.95
CA ALA A 320 34.02 -24.96 17.24
C ALA A 320 34.25 -23.97 18.38
N ASN A 321 35.32 -23.18 18.31
CA ASN A 321 35.66 -22.16 19.28
C ASN A 321 35.22 -20.78 18.78
N PHE A 322 34.81 -19.91 19.72
CA PHE A 322 34.48 -18.54 19.39
C PHE A 322 35.73 -17.76 18.98
N ASP A 323 35.73 -17.20 17.77
CA ASP A 323 36.74 -16.27 17.29
C ASP A 323 36.05 -14.98 16.81
N LYS A 324 36.44 -13.84 17.37
CA LYS A 324 35.86 -12.53 17.02
C LYS A 324 36.23 -12.09 15.59
N ASP A 325 37.33 -12.61 15.06
CA ASP A 325 37.87 -12.19 13.77
C ASP A 325 37.35 -13.06 12.61
N ASP A 326 36.76 -14.22 12.94
CA ASP A 326 36.07 -15.13 12.01
C ASP A 326 34.77 -14.51 11.44
N GLU A 327 34.50 -14.78 10.17
CA GLU A 327 33.38 -14.18 9.42
C GLU A 327 32.01 -14.65 9.96
N PHE A 328 31.86 -15.93 10.32
CA PHE A 328 30.59 -16.46 10.81
C PHE A 328 30.25 -15.94 12.20
N TRP A 329 31.26 -15.76 13.05
CA TRP A 329 31.07 -15.16 14.36
C TRP A 329 30.82 -13.65 14.29
N LYS A 330 31.33 -12.93 13.29
CA LYS A 330 30.97 -11.52 13.02
C LYS A 330 29.48 -11.38 12.70
N ASP A 331 28.90 -12.30 11.93
CA ASP A 331 27.46 -12.30 11.67
C ASP A 331 26.64 -12.51 12.94
N VAL A 332 27.04 -13.46 13.79
CA VAL A 332 26.43 -13.67 15.11
C VAL A 332 26.49 -12.39 15.97
N LEU A 333 27.63 -11.70 15.99
CA LEU A 333 27.80 -10.45 16.72
C LEU A 333 26.91 -9.33 16.15
N ASN A 334 26.82 -9.22 14.83
CA ASN A 334 25.96 -8.25 14.17
C ASN A 334 24.47 -8.48 14.50
N ILE A 335 23.97 -9.72 14.38
CA ILE A 335 22.59 -10.06 14.75
C ILE A 335 22.36 -9.80 16.25
N THR A 336 23.34 -10.12 17.11
CA THR A 336 23.27 -9.84 18.55
C THR A 336 23.10 -8.33 18.83
N GLU A 337 23.78 -7.47 18.07
CA GLU A 337 23.64 -6.03 18.18
C GLU A 337 22.27 -5.53 17.67
N GLN A 338 21.74 -6.14 16.62
CA GLN A 338 20.37 -5.86 16.15
C GLN A 338 19.32 -6.25 17.21
N VAL A 339 19.46 -7.41 17.85
CA VAL A 339 18.62 -7.85 18.97
C VAL A 339 18.64 -6.83 20.10
N LYS A 340 19.81 -6.31 20.49
CA LYS A 340 19.93 -5.28 21.53
C LYS A 340 19.18 -3.99 21.16
N LYS A 341 19.37 -3.50 19.92
CA LYS A 341 18.67 -2.30 19.44
C LYS A 341 17.16 -2.47 19.46
N LYS A 342 16.66 -3.63 19.02
CA LYS A 342 15.23 -3.94 19.03
C LYS A 342 14.65 -4.03 20.44
N LYS A 343 15.40 -4.55 21.41
CA LYS A 343 14.97 -4.52 22.83
C LYS A 343 14.80 -3.10 23.36
N VAL A 344 15.76 -2.21 23.08
CA VAL A 344 15.67 -0.78 23.48
C VAL A 344 14.48 -0.09 22.81
N GLU A 345 14.20 -0.42 21.55
CA GLU A 345 13.01 0.09 20.84
C GLU A 345 11.70 -0.37 21.51
N ILE A 346 11.59 -1.65 21.87
CA ILE A 346 10.44 -2.19 22.59
C ILE A 346 10.27 -1.50 23.96
N GLU A 347 11.35 -1.32 24.72
CA GLU A 347 11.32 -0.58 26.00
C GLU A 347 10.82 0.86 25.82
N SER A 348 11.28 1.56 24.77
CA SER A 348 10.81 2.90 24.44
C SER A 348 9.32 2.92 24.05
N LEU A 349 8.84 1.94 23.29
CA LEU A 349 7.43 1.83 22.91
C LEU A 349 6.54 1.53 24.13
N MET A 350 6.98 0.65 25.03
CA MET A 350 6.26 0.36 26.28
C MET A 350 6.21 1.58 27.20
N ALA A 351 7.29 2.38 27.27
CA ALA A 351 7.29 3.64 28.00
C ALA A 351 6.29 4.65 27.41
N CYS A 352 6.22 4.76 26.08
CA CYS A 352 5.25 5.59 25.40
C CYS A 352 3.81 5.13 25.66
N LYS A 353 3.55 3.82 25.61
CA LYS A 353 2.25 3.24 25.97
C LYS A 353 1.83 3.65 27.39
N LYS A 354 2.73 3.50 28.36
CA LYS A 354 2.46 3.89 29.76
C LYS A 354 2.14 5.39 29.91
N MET A 355 2.79 6.26 29.15
CA MET A 355 2.46 7.69 29.14
C MET A 355 1.06 7.93 28.58
N CYS A 356 0.71 7.31 27.45
CA CYS A 356 -0.64 7.40 26.88
C CYS A 356 -1.71 6.90 27.85
N ASP A 357 -1.49 5.75 28.50
CA ASP A 357 -2.43 5.19 29.48
C ASP A 357 -2.68 6.17 30.64
N SER A 358 -1.62 6.87 31.10
CA SER A 358 -1.74 7.90 32.15
C SER A 358 -2.46 9.18 31.71
N GLU A 359 -2.37 9.56 30.43
CA GLU A 359 -3.11 10.69 29.87
C GLU A 359 -4.59 10.35 29.72
N ILE A 360 -4.89 9.12 29.30
CA ILE A 360 -6.25 8.62 29.12
C ILE A 360 -6.97 8.51 30.47
N ASP A 361 -6.28 8.06 31.53
CA ASP A 361 -6.83 8.08 32.89
C ASP A 361 -7.22 9.50 33.34
N LYS A 362 -6.40 10.51 33.02
CA LYS A 362 -6.73 11.92 33.32
C LYS A 362 -7.93 12.41 32.51
N SER A 363 -7.99 12.11 31.22
CA SER A 363 -9.13 12.46 30.37
C SER A 363 -10.43 11.79 30.85
N THR A 364 -10.34 10.53 31.29
CA THR A 364 -11.47 9.76 31.81
C THR A 364 -11.98 10.37 33.11
N LYS A 365 -11.10 10.69 34.07
CA LYS A 365 -11.46 11.39 35.31
C LYS A 365 -12.07 12.76 35.07
N MET A 366 -11.58 13.50 34.07
CA MET A 366 -12.17 14.77 33.67
C MET A 366 -13.58 14.59 33.11
N ALA A 367 -13.80 13.58 32.26
CA ALA A 367 -15.12 13.25 31.73
C ALA A 367 -16.10 12.81 32.84
N GLU A 368 -15.65 11.99 33.79
CA GLU A 368 -16.44 11.57 34.96
C GLU A 368 -16.83 12.78 35.83
N SER A 369 -15.90 13.70 36.10
CA SER A 369 -16.21 14.93 36.85
C SER A 369 -17.21 15.82 36.12
N LEU A 370 -17.13 15.92 34.78
CA LEU A 370 -18.10 16.65 33.99
C LEU A 370 -19.49 16.00 34.02
N LEU A 371 -19.55 14.67 33.94
CA LEU A 371 -20.80 13.92 34.07
C LEU A 371 -21.43 14.07 35.46
N ALA A 372 -20.62 14.01 36.52
CA ALA A 372 -21.07 14.20 37.90
C ALA A 372 -21.70 15.59 38.11
N ASN A 373 -21.06 16.65 37.60
CA ASN A 373 -21.60 18.01 37.69
C ASN A 373 -22.94 18.14 36.94
N LEU A 374 -23.09 17.48 35.78
CA LEU A 374 -24.35 17.49 35.04
C LEU A 374 -25.47 16.77 35.78
N THR A 375 -25.16 15.69 36.51
CA THR A 375 -26.15 14.97 37.34
C THR A 375 -26.56 15.77 38.57
N GLU A 376 -25.63 16.52 39.20
CA GLU A 376 -25.96 17.40 40.32
C GLU A 376 -26.88 18.56 39.87
N ASP A 377 -26.59 19.18 38.73
CA ASP A 377 -27.45 20.22 38.15
C ASP A 377 -28.86 19.70 37.83
N ALA A 378 -28.97 18.47 37.29
CA ALA A 378 -30.27 17.85 37.01
C ALA A 378 -31.07 17.54 38.28
N SER A 379 -30.40 17.16 39.38
CA SER A 379 -31.06 16.91 40.67
C SER A 379 -31.53 18.19 41.38
N THR A 380 -30.92 19.33 41.06
CA THR A 380 -31.26 20.64 41.64
C THR A 380 -32.44 21.31 40.92
N ILE A 381 -32.80 20.85 39.72
CA ILE A 381 -34.08 21.15 39.06
C ILE A 381 -35.16 20.27 39.72
N ASN A 382 -35.34 20.46 41.02
CA ASN A 382 -36.44 19.90 41.75
C ASN A 382 -37.71 20.63 41.30
N ILE A 383 -38.62 19.83 40.77
CA ILE A 383 -39.93 20.19 40.26
C ILE A 383 -40.69 20.92 41.38
N GLN A 384 -40.70 22.25 41.32
CA GLN A 384 -41.72 23.03 42.01
C GLN A 384 -43.02 22.84 41.24
N ASP A 385 -43.69 21.75 41.62
CA ASP A 385 -45.11 21.45 41.58
C ASP A 385 -45.98 22.57 40.98
N ASN A 386 -46.25 22.47 39.68
CA ASN A 386 -47.39 23.11 39.04
C ASN A 386 -47.99 22.10 38.07
N ALA A 387 -48.62 21.06 38.62
CA ALA A 387 -49.45 20.15 37.85
C ALA A 387 -50.73 20.89 37.40
N PRO A 388 -51.01 21.03 36.10
CA PRO A 388 -52.36 21.27 35.63
C PRO A 388 -53.09 19.92 35.62
N GLN A 389 -54.14 19.80 36.44
CA GLN A 389 -55.13 18.75 36.25
C GLN A 389 -55.79 18.95 34.89
N ASP A 390 -55.54 18.05 33.95
CA ASP A 390 -56.33 17.98 32.73
C ASP A 390 -56.83 16.56 32.47
N ASN A 391 -58.14 16.50 32.19
CA ASN A 391 -58.95 15.30 32.11
C ASN A 391 -58.61 14.50 30.85
N VAL A 392 -58.29 13.22 31.01
CA VAL A 392 -58.15 12.28 29.88
C VAL A 392 -59.44 11.46 29.75
N PRO A 393 -60.13 11.48 28.59
CA PRO A 393 -61.23 10.56 28.31
C PRO A 393 -60.69 9.14 28.12
N GLN A 394 -61.34 8.18 28.77
CA GLN A 394 -61.15 6.76 28.52
C GLN A 394 -61.58 6.43 27.09
N ASP A 395 -60.64 6.00 26.25
CA ASP A 395 -60.96 5.40 24.96
C ASP A 395 -60.46 3.95 24.91
N SER A 396 -61.30 3.10 24.34
CA SER A 396 -61.33 1.66 24.54
C SER A 396 -60.29 0.95 23.65
N VAL A 397 -59.55 0.01 24.25
CA VAL A 397 -58.57 -0.85 23.56
C VAL A 397 -59.28 -2.04 22.93
N PRO A 398 -59.08 -2.36 21.64
CA PRO A 398 -59.44 -3.67 21.09
C PRO A 398 -58.34 -4.69 21.45
N GLN A 399 -58.75 -5.81 22.05
CA GLN A 399 -57.89 -6.99 22.23
C GLN A 399 -57.64 -7.64 20.87
N ASP A 400 -56.40 -7.58 20.38
CA ASP A 400 -55.95 -8.41 19.27
C ASP A 400 -55.32 -9.71 19.79
N ASN A 401 -55.81 -10.83 19.24
CA ASN A 401 -55.39 -12.19 19.55
C ASN A 401 -54.01 -12.48 18.94
N VAL A 402 -53.11 -13.01 19.76
CA VAL A 402 -51.80 -13.52 19.35
C VAL A 402 -51.95 -14.93 18.80
N PRO A 403 -51.49 -15.26 17.57
CA PRO A 403 -51.35 -16.65 17.14
C PRO A 403 -50.09 -17.25 17.76
N GLN A 404 -50.25 -18.30 18.57
CA GLN A 404 -49.18 -19.24 18.86
C GLN A 404 -48.89 -20.03 17.58
N ASP A 405 -47.65 -19.97 17.09
CA ASP A 405 -47.19 -20.96 16.10
C ASP A 405 -45.89 -21.64 16.50
N ASN A 406 -45.86 -22.91 16.11
CA ASN A 406 -45.12 -24.02 16.68
C ASN A 406 -43.60 -23.98 16.44
N ALA A 407 -42.83 -24.33 17.47
CA ALA A 407 -41.41 -24.63 17.34
C ALA A 407 -41.22 -26.01 16.67
N LEU A 408 -40.61 -26.03 15.48
CA LEU A 408 -40.11 -27.25 14.85
C LEU A 408 -38.77 -27.62 15.47
N GLN A 409 -38.70 -28.83 16.04
CA GLN A 409 -37.46 -29.47 16.48
C GLN A 409 -36.72 -30.02 15.24
N ASP A 410 -35.54 -29.47 14.96
CA ASP A 410 -34.62 -30.05 13.98
C ASP A 410 -33.71 -31.08 14.66
N ASN A 411 -33.74 -32.30 14.11
CA ASN A 411 -32.91 -33.43 14.52
C ASN A 411 -31.49 -33.27 13.94
N VAL A 412 -30.48 -33.34 14.81
CA VAL A 412 -29.07 -33.36 14.43
C VAL A 412 -28.68 -34.78 13.99
N PRO A 413 -28.12 -35.01 12.79
CA PRO A 413 -27.50 -36.29 12.45
C PRO A 413 -26.09 -36.37 13.06
N GLN A 414 -25.86 -37.40 13.88
CA GLN A 414 -24.51 -37.83 14.25
C GLN A 414 -23.88 -38.58 13.09
N ASP A 415 -22.95 -37.95 12.37
CA ASP A 415 -22.03 -38.66 11.48
C ASP A 415 -20.80 -39.14 12.26
N ASN A 416 -20.67 -40.46 12.29
CA ASN A 416 -19.50 -41.20 12.72
C ASN A 416 -18.46 -41.29 11.60
N VAL A 417 -17.33 -41.93 11.94
CA VAL A 417 -16.23 -42.51 11.12
C VAL A 417 -15.11 -41.58 10.59
N PRO A 418 -13.88 -42.10 10.36
CA PRO A 418 -13.05 -43.02 11.18
C PRO A 418 -11.64 -42.47 11.48
N MET A 419 -11.07 -42.98 12.56
CA MET A 419 -9.64 -42.92 12.93
C MET A 419 -8.77 -43.65 11.88
N ILE A 420 -7.76 -42.98 11.32
CA ILE A 420 -6.68 -43.61 10.53
C ILE A 420 -5.34 -43.38 11.27
N PRO A 421 -4.55 -44.42 11.56
CA PRO A 421 -3.26 -44.30 12.26
C PRO A 421 -2.11 -43.83 11.34
N PRO A 422 -0.99 -43.33 11.92
CA PRO A 422 0.05 -42.64 11.19
C PRO A 422 1.05 -43.63 10.56
N GLN A 423 1.41 -43.40 9.30
CA GLN A 423 2.57 -44.05 8.67
C GLN A 423 3.70 -43.03 8.45
N ASN A 424 4.77 -43.23 9.21
CA ASN A 424 6.14 -42.83 8.89
C ASN A 424 6.61 -43.58 7.64
N ASN A 425 7.26 -42.89 6.68
CA ASN A 425 8.62 -43.23 6.20
C ASN A 425 9.05 -42.42 4.94
N MET A 426 10.18 -41.71 5.11
CA MET A 426 11.30 -41.49 4.16
C MET A 426 11.09 -40.63 2.88
N PRO A 427 12.17 -40.18 2.17
CA PRO A 427 13.61 -40.19 2.49
C PRO A 427 14.33 -38.83 2.39
N THR A 428 15.51 -38.81 3.01
CA THR A 428 16.65 -37.90 2.81
C THR A 428 17.07 -37.87 1.33
N VAL A 429 17.22 -36.67 0.77
CA VAL A 429 17.93 -36.47 -0.51
C VAL A 429 19.09 -35.49 -0.27
N GLU A 430 20.29 -36.04 -0.24
CA GLU A 430 21.55 -35.35 -0.52
C GLU A 430 21.56 -34.89 -1.99
N MET A 431 21.85 -33.62 -2.29
CA MET A 431 22.59 -33.12 -3.47
C MET A 431 22.74 -31.60 -3.33
N VAL A 432 23.76 -30.88 -3.82
CA VAL A 432 25.15 -31.10 -4.21
C VAL A 432 25.76 -29.69 -4.18
N ALA A 433 27.02 -29.57 -3.77
CA ALA A 433 27.77 -28.33 -3.74
C ALA A 433 28.09 -27.78 -5.14
N GLY A 434 28.24 -26.45 -5.23
CA GLY A 434 29.04 -25.80 -6.26
C GLY A 434 28.34 -24.60 -6.91
N VAL A 435 28.81 -23.39 -6.60
CA VAL A 435 29.53 -22.51 -7.54
C VAL A 435 29.95 -21.25 -6.77
N ALA A 436 31.25 -21.01 -6.75
CA ALA A 436 31.88 -19.80 -6.24
C ALA A 436 31.61 -18.61 -7.17
N SER A 437 31.45 -17.41 -6.61
CA SER A 437 31.76 -16.17 -7.33
C SER A 437 32.27 -15.11 -6.37
N ALA A 438 33.46 -14.59 -6.69
CA ALA A 438 34.16 -13.50 -6.04
C ALA A 438 33.60 -12.12 -6.42
N GLY A 439 33.93 -11.10 -5.61
CA GLY A 439 33.74 -9.67 -5.89
C GLY A 439 33.37 -8.90 -4.62
N VAL A 440 34.30 -8.33 -3.84
CA VAL A 440 34.98 -7.02 -4.00
C VAL A 440 34.07 -5.81 -3.67
N GLU A 441 34.62 -4.91 -2.83
CA GLU A 441 34.14 -3.58 -2.39
C GLU A 441 33.03 -3.58 -1.32
N GLY A 442 33.10 -2.82 -0.23
CA GLY A 442 33.81 -1.56 0.06
C GLY A 442 32.79 -0.63 0.74
N THR A 443 32.68 -0.68 2.07
CA THR A 443 31.68 0.13 2.80
C THR A 443 32.32 1.24 3.62
N GLU A 444 32.19 2.45 3.08
CA GLU A 444 32.40 3.73 3.76
C GLU A 444 31.12 4.09 4.55
N VAL A 445 31.26 4.31 5.87
CA VAL A 445 30.17 4.65 6.78
C VAL A 445 30.04 6.17 6.91
N SER A 446 28.98 6.75 6.35
CA SER A 446 28.60 8.15 6.57
C SER A 446 27.60 8.29 7.73
N ARG A 447 28.06 8.77 8.89
CA ARG A 447 27.22 9.33 9.96
C ARG A 447 27.43 10.85 10.04
N LYS A 448 26.36 11.61 9.82
CA LYS A 448 26.28 13.05 10.11
C LYS A 448 26.49 13.31 11.61
N ARG A 449 27.67 13.80 11.98
CA ARG A 449 27.87 14.59 13.22
C ARG A 449 28.21 16.03 12.83
N ARG A 450 27.66 16.95 13.62
CA ARG A 450 27.80 18.41 13.47
C ARG A 450 29.28 18.80 13.49
N LYS A 451 29.72 19.56 12.49
CA LYS A 451 31.11 20.03 12.33
C LYS A 451 31.45 21.07 13.40
N CYS A 452 32.37 20.71 14.30
CA CYS A 452 33.41 21.64 14.74
C CYS A 452 34.53 21.55 13.71
N VAL A 453 34.86 22.65 13.03
CA VAL A 453 35.95 22.69 12.04
C VAL A 453 37.27 22.82 12.80
N PRO A 454 38.21 21.86 12.68
CA PRO A 454 39.55 22.03 13.23
C PRO A 454 40.27 23.11 12.41
N LYS A 455 41.03 23.98 13.08
CA LYS A 455 41.95 24.90 12.40
C LYS A 455 43.04 24.05 11.73
N LEU A 456 43.02 23.99 10.40
CA LEU A 456 44.06 23.36 9.59
C LEU A 456 45.24 24.33 9.45
N ASP A 457 46.44 23.80 9.65
CA ASP A 457 47.71 24.51 9.51
C ASP A 457 47.94 24.86 8.02
N HIS A 458 48.26 26.13 7.74
CA HIS A 458 48.20 26.70 6.38
C HIS A 458 49.41 26.35 5.48
N ASN A 459 50.32 25.48 5.95
CA ASN A 459 51.55 25.14 5.24
C ASN A 459 51.59 23.72 4.66
N ASP A 460 50.49 22.95 4.70
CA ASP A 460 50.43 21.63 4.06
C ASP A 460 50.05 21.74 2.56
N PRO A 461 50.95 21.38 1.62
CA PRO A 461 50.66 21.41 0.19
C PRO A 461 49.49 20.51 -0.24
N MET A 462 49.16 19.46 0.52
CA MET A 462 47.96 18.65 0.27
C MET A 462 46.67 19.40 0.63
N SER A 463 46.70 20.26 1.66
CA SER A 463 45.54 21.09 2.03
C SER A 463 45.20 22.10 0.92
N LEU A 464 46.21 22.69 0.28
CA LEU A 464 46.01 23.60 -0.86
C LEU A 464 45.40 22.88 -2.07
N TYR A 465 45.82 21.64 -2.35
CA TYR A 465 45.25 20.83 -3.42
C TYR A 465 43.76 20.53 -3.18
N TYR A 466 43.39 20.16 -1.94
CA TYR A 466 41.99 19.93 -1.59
C TYR A 466 41.16 21.22 -1.67
N GLN A 467 41.71 22.34 -1.24
CA GLN A 467 41.03 23.63 -1.31
C GLN A 467 40.76 24.05 -2.76
N MET A 468 41.75 23.87 -3.64
CA MET A 468 41.60 24.12 -5.08
C MET A 468 40.55 23.20 -5.72
N LYS A 469 40.49 21.92 -5.33
CA LYS A 469 39.46 20.97 -5.80
C LYS A 469 38.06 21.37 -5.32
N VAL A 470 37.92 21.84 -4.08
CA VAL A 470 36.63 22.31 -3.55
C VAL A 470 36.18 23.57 -4.27
N GLU A 471 37.10 24.51 -4.50
CA GLU A 471 36.82 25.76 -5.20
C GLU A 471 36.41 25.51 -6.67
N GLN A 472 37.07 24.57 -7.35
CA GLN A 472 36.69 24.13 -8.69
C GLN A 472 35.25 23.56 -8.73
N VAL A 473 34.89 22.71 -7.76
CA VAL A 473 33.53 22.14 -7.67
C VAL A 473 32.48 23.22 -7.36
N GLU A 474 32.82 24.20 -6.53
CA GLU A 474 31.93 25.33 -6.28
C GLU A 474 31.75 26.24 -7.50
N GLU A 475 32.81 26.44 -8.28
CA GLU A 475 32.76 27.23 -9.51
C GLU A 475 31.93 26.53 -10.60
N ASP A 476 32.09 25.22 -10.77
CA ASP A 476 31.27 24.42 -11.69
C ASP A 476 29.77 24.51 -11.30
N ARG A 477 29.45 24.47 -9.99
CA ARG A 477 28.08 24.71 -9.50
C ARG A 477 27.57 26.12 -9.74
N ARG A 478 28.45 27.14 -9.76
CA ARG A 478 28.07 28.52 -10.13
C ARG A 478 27.76 28.62 -11.63
N ARG A 479 28.59 28.01 -12.49
CA ARG A 479 28.38 27.97 -13.95
C ARG A 479 27.07 27.27 -14.30
N GLU A 480 26.79 26.11 -13.71
CA GLU A 480 25.53 25.37 -13.96
C GLU A 480 24.29 26.19 -13.54
N LYS A 481 24.36 26.91 -12.41
CA LYS A 481 23.26 27.81 -11.98
C LYS A 481 23.06 28.98 -12.93
N GLU A 482 24.13 29.52 -13.49
CA GLU A 482 24.08 30.64 -14.42
C GLU A 482 23.54 30.22 -15.79
N GLU A 483 23.92 29.03 -16.27
CA GLU A 483 23.39 28.41 -17.48
C GLU A 483 21.87 28.17 -17.35
N ARG A 484 21.39 27.59 -16.24
CA ARG A 484 19.95 27.45 -15.98
C ARG A 484 19.21 28.79 -15.93
N ARG A 485 19.87 29.87 -15.50
CA ARG A 485 19.28 31.23 -15.54
C ARG A 485 19.22 31.77 -16.97
N ARG A 486 20.22 31.48 -17.80
CA ARG A 486 20.26 31.84 -19.22
C ARG A 486 19.17 31.13 -20.01
N GLU A 487 19.01 29.82 -19.84
CA GLU A 487 17.95 29.03 -20.46
C GLU A 487 16.55 29.55 -20.10
N ARG A 488 16.33 29.92 -18.83
CA ARG A 488 15.06 30.52 -18.39
C ARG A 488 14.80 31.86 -19.05
N ARG A 489 15.82 32.69 -19.27
CA ARG A 489 15.70 33.97 -19.99
C ARG A 489 15.41 33.76 -21.47
N GLU A 490 16.05 32.79 -22.12
CA GLU A 490 15.76 32.46 -23.52
C GLU A 490 14.37 31.86 -23.70
N THR A 491 13.95 30.97 -22.81
CA THR A 491 12.59 30.40 -22.83
C THR A 491 11.53 31.48 -22.64
N LYS A 492 11.81 32.50 -21.81
CA LYS A 492 10.93 33.68 -21.65
C LYS A 492 10.94 34.63 -22.86
N LYS A 493 12.01 34.67 -23.67
CA LYS A 493 12.06 35.45 -24.91
C LYS A 493 11.36 34.73 -26.08
N ARG A 494 11.32 33.40 -26.06
CA ARG A 494 10.65 32.57 -27.06
C ARG A 494 9.13 32.48 -26.87
N ARG A 495 8.65 32.72 -25.65
CA ARG A 495 7.24 32.88 -25.32
C ARG A 495 6.86 34.34 -25.47
#